data_AF-A0A0R0J2S5-F1
#
_entry.id   AF-A0A0R0J2S5-F1
#
_cell.length_a   1.000
_cell.length_b   1.000
_cell.length_c   1.000
_cell.angle_alpha   90.00
_cell.angle_beta   90.00
_cell.angle_gamma   90.00
#
_symmetry.space_group_name_H-M   'P 1'
#
loop_
_entity.id
_entity.type
_entity.pdbx_description
1 polymer ?
#
loop_
_entity_poly.entity_id
_entity_poly.type
_entity_poly.pdbx_seq_one_letter_code
_entity_poly.pdbx_strand_id
1 'polypeptide(L)'
;MTTIEARLESVPEMGYDALSNVPRGEICLRGNTLFFGYHKREDLTKEVMVDGWFHTGDIGEWQSNRAMKIIDRKKNLFKLSQGEYIAVENIENKYLQCPLIASIWVYGNNFESFLVAVVVPERKAIEDWAKEHNLTDDFKSLCNNLKARKHILDELNNTGQKHQRI
;
A
#
# COMPACT_ATOMS: atom_id res chain seq x y z
N MET A 1 -18.12 23.33 -19.97
CA MET A 1 -17.62 23.93 -18.71
C MET A 1 -16.94 22.80 -17.95
N THR A 2 -15.65 22.91 -17.66
CA THR A 2 -14.89 21.86 -16.98
C THR A 2 -15.34 21.77 -15.53
N THR A 3 -15.82 20.61 -15.08
CA THR A 3 -16.37 20.44 -13.73
C THR A 3 -15.27 20.35 -12.67
N ILE A 4 -14.13 19.74 -13.03
CA ILE A 4 -12.97 19.50 -12.16
C ILE A 4 -11.68 19.67 -12.96
N GLU A 5 -10.73 20.38 -12.40
CA GLU A 5 -9.35 20.47 -12.84
C GLU A 5 -8.46 19.58 -11.97
N ALA A 6 -7.45 18.95 -12.56
CA ALA A 6 -6.49 18.11 -11.86
C ALA A 6 -5.06 18.53 -12.23
N ARG A 7 -4.17 18.52 -11.25
CA ARG A 7 -2.72 18.67 -11.43
C ARG A 7 -1.97 17.65 -10.58
N LEU A 8 -0.71 17.42 -10.92
CA LEU A 8 0.23 16.73 -10.05
C LEU A 8 1.12 17.77 -9.38
N GLU A 9 1.37 17.57 -8.09
CA GLU A 9 2.34 18.34 -7.32
C GLU A 9 3.52 17.45 -6.95
N SER A 10 4.75 17.88 -7.24
CA SER A 10 5.95 17.09 -6.96
C SER A 10 6.05 16.80 -5.46
N VAL A 11 6.54 15.62 -5.12
CA VAL A 11 6.78 15.19 -3.73
C VAL A 11 8.26 14.77 -3.63
N PRO A 12 9.19 15.74 -3.50
CA PRO A 12 10.63 15.48 -3.57
C PRO A 12 11.12 14.50 -2.51
N GLU A 13 10.52 14.53 -1.33
CA GLU A 13 10.82 13.59 -0.24
C GLU A 13 10.55 12.14 -0.62
N MET A 14 9.63 11.87 -1.56
CA MET A 14 9.33 10.54 -2.10
C MET A 14 10.01 10.28 -3.46
N GLY A 15 10.75 11.25 -4.00
CA GLY A 15 11.35 11.16 -5.34
C GLY A 15 10.35 11.26 -6.50
N TYR A 16 9.14 11.78 -6.26
CA TYR A 16 8.15 12.00 -7.32
C TYR A 16 8.26 13.42 -7.90
N ASP A 17 8.42 13.48 -9.21
CA ASP A 17 8.52 14.74 -9.96
C ASP A 17 7.41 14.84 -11.02
N ALA A 18 6.55 15.84 -10.83
CA ALA A 18 5.41 16.15 -11.69
C ALA A 18 5.83 16.64 -13.08
N LEU A 19 7.10 17.03 -13.26
CA LEU A 19 7.64 17.51 -14.53
C LEU A 19 8.55 16.49 -15.23
N SER A 20 8.74 15.30 -14.65
CA SER A 20 9.56 14.25 -15.26
C SER A 20 8.92 13.64 -16.51
N ASN A 21 9.69 12.85 -17.27
CA ASN A 21 9.21 12.17 -18.48
C ASN A 21 7.96 11.31 -18.27
N VAL A 22 7.83 10.74 -17.06
CA VAL A 22 6.61 10.07 -16.58
C VAL A 22 6.11 10.88 -15.38
N PRO A 23 5.25 11.90 -15.60
CA PRO A 23 4.81 12.81 -14.56
C PRO A 23 4.20 12.08 -13.38
N ARG A 24 4.76 12.28 -12.19
CA ARG A 24 4.31 11.66 -10.94
C ARG A 24 4.29 12.66 -9.80
N GLY A 25 3.28 12.59 -8.94
CA GLY A 25 3.17 13.50 -7.82
C GLY A 25 1.86 13.33 -7.05
N GLU A 26 1.64 14.16 -6.04
CA GLU A 26 0.37 14.22 -5.34
C GLU A 26 -0.73 14.73 -6.28
N ILE A 27 -1.85 14.00 -6.34
CA ILE A 27 -3.03 14.40 -7.08
C ILE A 27 -3.69 15.57 -6.35
N CYS A 28 -3.78 16.70 -7.04
CA CYS A 28 -4.45 17.89 -6.54
C CYS A 28 -5.65 18.21 -7.43
N LEU A 29 -6.81 18.45 -6.83
CA LEU A 29 -8.06 18.70 -7.54
C LEU A 29 -8.62 20.09 -7.24
N ARG A 30 -9.27 20.72 -8.22
CA ARG A 30 -9.98 21.99 -8.03
C ARG A 30 -11.31 21.96 -8.80
N GLY A 31 -12.40 22.37 -8.16
CA GLY A 31 -13.71 22.42 -8.81
C GLY A 31 -14.89 22.53 -7.84
N ASN A 32 -16.09 22.66 -8.39
CA ASN A 32 -17.31 22.93 -7.62
C ASN A 32 -17.88 21.70 -6.89
N THR A 33 -17.36 20.50 -7.19
CA THR A 33 -17.82 19.24 -6.59
C THR A 33 -16.99 18.81 -5.38
N LEU A 34 -15.99 19.59 -5.01
CA LEU A 34 -15.18 19.32 -3.82
C LEU A 34 -15.96 19.67 -2.55
N PHE A 35 -15.70 18.93 -1.48
CA PHE A 35 -16.27 19.23 -0.17
C PHE A 35 -15.78 20.61 0.33
N PHE A 36 -16.60 21.29 1.14
CA PHE A 36 -16.27 22.62 1.68
C PHE A 36 -15.21 22.61 2.78
N GLY A 37 -14.98 21.46 3.41
CA GLY A 37 -14.09 21.30 4.54
C GLY A 37 -14.61 20.33 5.59
N TYR A 38 -13.79 20.09 6.60
CA TYR A 38 -14.13 19.24 7.74
C TYR A 38 -14.97 20.01 8.76
N HIS A 39 -16.08 19.41 9.21
CA HIS A 39 -16.99 20.04 10.17
C HIS A 39 -16.28 20.35 11.50
N LYS A 40 -16.30 21.62 11.93
CA LYS A 40 -15.63 22.12 13.15
C LYS A 40 -14.11 21.86 13.21
N ARG A 41 -13.48 21.62 12.06
CA ARG A 41 -12.04 21.35 11.93
C ARG A 41 -11.44 22.18 10.81
N GLU A 42 -11.42 23.49 11.02
CA GLU A 42 -10.84 24.45 10.07
C GLU A 42 -9.33 24.26 9.91
N ASP A 43 -8.65 23.79 10.98
CA ASP A 43 -7.25 23.37 10.98
C ASP A 43 -6.96 22.32 9.91
N LEU A 44 -7.71 21.21 9.92
CA LEU A 44 -7.55 20.13 8.94
C LEU A 44 -8.01 20.54 7.53
N THR A 45 -8.97 21.45 7.44
CA THR A 45 -9.46 21.96 6.16
C THR A 45 -8.38 22.77 5.46
N LYS A 46 -7.70 23.66 6.20
CA LYS A 46 -6.60 24.47 5.67
C LYS A 46 -5.37 23.63 5.31
N GLU A 47 -5.15 22.51 5.99
CA GLU A 47 -4.05 21.57 5.65
C GLU A 47 -4.24 20.97 4.25
N VAL A 48 -5.47 20.60 3.88
CA VAL A 48 -5.73 19.89 2.62
C VAL A 48 -6.24 20.80 1.50
N MET A 49 -6.70 22.01 1.81
CA MET A 49 -7.15 23.01 0.83
C MET A 49 -6.13 24.15 0.73
N VAL A 50 -5.20 24.07 -0.22
CA VAL A 50 -4.10 25.03 -0.40
C VAL A 50 -4.29 25.76 -1.73
N ASP A 51 -4.38 27.09 -1.71
CA ASP A 51 -4.56 27.93 -2.91
C ASP A 51 -5.74 27.49 -3.82
N GLY A 52 -6.80 26.97 -3.20
CA GLY A 52 -8.00 26.48 -3.90
C GLY A 52 -7.85 25.07 -4.49
N TRP A 53 -6.73 24.39 -4.26
CA TRP A 53 -6.50 23.00 -4.62
C TRP A 53 -6.71 22.09 -3.42
N PHE A 54 -7.47 21.02 -3.62
CA PHE A 54 -7.61 19.93 -2.68
C PHE A 54 -6.49 18.90 -2.89
N HIS A 55 -5.64 18.76 -1.89
CA HIS A 55 -4.59 17.76 -1.81
C HIS A 55 -5.20 16.43 -1.35
N THR A 56 -5.27 15.45 -2.24
CA THR A 56 -5.97 14.19 -1.93
C THR A 56 -5.14 13.26 -1.05
N GLY A 57 -3.83 13.49 -0.94
CA GLY A 57 -2.88 12.57 -0.32
C GLY A 57 -2.59 11.31 -1.14
N ASP A 58 -3.09 11.22 -2.38
CA ASP A 58 -2.81 10.13 -3.32
C ASP A 58 -1.67 10.54 -4.26
N ILE A 59 -0.77 9.60 -4.56
CA ILE A 59 0.22 9.77 -5.60
C ILE A 59 -0.33 9.23 -6.92
N GLY A 60 -0.34 10.09 -7.93
CA GLY A 60 -0.78 9.79 -9.28
C GLY A 60 0.38 9.74 -10.28
N GLU A 61 0.17 8.98 -11.34
CA GLU A 61 1.02 8.89 -12.52
C GLU A 61 0.17 9.16 -13.77
N TRP A 62 0.56 10.16 -14.57
CA TRP A 62 -0.07 10.39 -15.86
C TRP A 62 0.42 9.36 -16.87
N GLN A 63 -0.53 8.56 -17.38
CA GLN A 63 -0.28 7.61 -18.45
C GLN A 63 -0.20 8.33 -19.81
N SER A 64 0.44 7.68 -20.80
CA SER A 64 0.55 8.21 -22.17
C SER A 64 -0.80 8.46 -22.85
N ASN A 65 -1.83 7.72 -22.45
CA ASN A 65 -3.22 7.89 -22.92
C ASN A 65 -4.01 8.96 -22.13
N ARG A 66 -3.32 9.74 -21.27
CA ARG A 66 -3.90 10.77 -20.38
C ARG A 66 -4.82 10.23 -19.28
N ALA A 67 -4.80 8.92 -19.02
CA ALA A 67 -5.43 8.38 -17.82
C ALA A 67 -4.57 8.69 -16.59
N MET A 68 -5.23 8.95 -15.46
CA MET A 68 -4.57 9.03 -14.15
C MET A 68 -4.52 7.64 -13.52
N LYS A 69 -3.32 7.16 -13.19
CA LYS A 69 -3.13 5.93 -12.41
C LYS A 69 -2.72 6.29 -10.99
N ILE A 70 -3.46 5.82 -10.00
CA ILE A 70 -3.07 5.94 -8.59
C ILE A 70 -2.00 4.88 -8.31
N ILE A 71 -0.85 5.30 -7.78
CA ILE A 71 0.32 4.43 -7.59
C ILE A 71 0.78 4.34 -6.13
N ASP A 72 0.42 5.31 -5.27
CA ASP A 72 0.83 5.32 -3.87
C ASP A 72 -0.04 6.27 -3.02
N ARG A 73 0.23 6.33 -1.71
CA ARG A 73 -0.37 7.26 -0.74
C ARG A 73 0.73 8.05 -0.04
N LYS A 74 0.65 9.38 -0.07
CA LYS A 74 1.63 10.30 0.55
C LYS A 74 1.84 10.02 2.05
N LYS A 75 0.81 9.55 2.77
CA LYS A 75 0.85 9.27 4.21
C LYS A 75 1.17 7.80 4.58
N ASN A 76 1.20 6.85 3.63
CA ASN A 76 1.46 5.41 3.92
C ASN A 76 2.90 4.97 3.57
N LEU A 77 3.83 5.91 3.55
CA LEU A 77 5.22 5.66 3.18
C LEU A 77 6.11 5.61 4.44
N PHE A 78 6.90 4.56 4.54
CA PHE A 78 7.90 4.44 5.61
C PHE A 78 9.28 4.76 5.06
N LYS A 79 10.05 5.53 5.81
CA LYS A 79 11.47 5.76 5.53
C LYS A 79 12.28 4.87 6.43
N LEU A 80 12.92 3.83 5.89
CA LEU A 80 13.79 2.96 6.67
C LEU A 80 15.08 3.69 7.06
N SER A 81 15.85 3.13 8.00
CA SER A 81 17.06 3.75 8.54
C SER A 81 18.12 4.06 7.47
N GLN A 82 18.15 3.29 6.38
CA GLN A 82 19.04 3.50 5.23
C GLN A 82 18.59 4.63 4.28
N GLY A 83 17.43 5.25 4.54
CA GLY A 83 16.89 6.35 3.76
C GLY A 83 16.02 5.94 2.57
N GLU A 84 15.81 4.64 2.37
CA GLU A 84 14.86 4.13 1.37
C GLU A 84 13.42 4.33 1.82
N TYR A 85 12.58 4.73 0.86
CA TYR A 85 11.16 4.91 1.08
C TYR A 85 10.38 3.73 0.55
N ILE A 86 9.46 3.21 1.35
CA ILE A 86 8.67 2.03 1.02
C ILE A 86 7.18 2.32 1.03
N ALA A 87 6.56 2.09 -0.13
CA ALA A 87 5.13 2.05 -0.35
C ALA A 87 4.55 0.73 0.20
N VAL A 88 4.09 0.75 1.45
CA VAL A 88 3.69 -0.50 2.13
C VAL A 88 2.44 -1.14 1.51
N GLU A 89 1.48 -0.32 1.08
CA GLU A 89 0.25 -0.79 0.42
C GLU A 89 0.56 -1.59 -0.86
N ASN A 90 1.58 -1.20 -1.63
CA ASN A 90 2.02 -1.94 -2.80
C ASN A 90 2.60 -3.33 -2.42
N ILE A 91 3.33 -3.41 -1.32
CA ILE A 91 3.87 -4.69 -0.81
C ILE A 91 2.73 -5.59 -0.34
N GLU A 92 1.81 -5.06 0.46
CA GLU A 92 0.63 -5.78 0.94
C GLU A 92 -0.20 -6.32 -0.23
N ASN A 93 -0.50 -5.48 -1.22
CA ASN A 93 -1.26 -5.87 -2.42
C ASN A 93 -0.59 -6.99 -3.23
N LYS A 94 0.74 -7.03 -3.29
CA LYS A 94 1.48 -8.12 -3.95
C LYS A 94 1.37 -9.43 -3.16
N TYR A 95 1.55 -9.38 -1.84
CA TYR A 95 1.46 -10.58 -1.00
C TYR A 95 0.04 -11.10 -0.85
N LEU A 96 -0.99 -10.24 -0.92
CA LEU A 96 -2.40 -10.64 -0.94
C LEU A 96 -2.79 -11.53 -2.13
N GLN A 97 -1.94 -11.62 -3.17
CA GLN A 97 -2.13 -12.58 -4.25
C GLN A 97 -1.75 -14.02 -3.87
N CYS A 98 -1.12 -14.23 -2.71
CA CYS A 98 -0.81 -15.55 -2.18
C CYS A 98 -2.11 -16.23 -1.69
N PRO A 99 -2.50 -17.40 -2.22
CA PRO A 99 -3.76 -18.06 -1.86
C PRO A 99 -3.76 -18.63 -0.44
N LEU A 100 -2.60 -18.69 0.23
CA LEU A 100 -2.47 -19.24 1.59
C LEU A 100 -2.76 -18.21 2.69
N ILE A 101 -3.00 -16.94 2.35
CA ILE A 101 -3.24 -15.87 3.32
C ILE A 101 -4.59 -15.20 3.08
N ALA A 102 -5.26 -14.83 4.16
CA ALA A 102 -6.50 -14.06 4.13
C ALA A 102 -6.22 -12.56 4.22
N SER A 103 -5.24 -12.16 5.03
CA SER A 103 -4.82 -10.77 5.16
C SER A 103 -3.35 -10.65 5.58
N ILE A 104 -2.73 -9.54 5.22
CA ILE A 104 -1.39 -9.16 5.65
C ILE A 104 -1.41 -7.69 6.08
N TRP A 105 -0.67 -7.38 7.14
CA TRP A 105 -0.38 -6.03 7.57
C TRP A 105 1.11 -5.88 7.74
N VAL A 106 1.71 -4.95 7.02
CA VAL A 106 3.15 -4.70 6.99
C VAL A 106 3.46 -3.45 7.81
N TYR A 107 4.55 -3.53 8.58
CA TYR A 107 5.01 -2.47 9.45
C TYR A 107 6.48 -2.17 9.20
N GLY A 108 6.80 -0.88 9.11
CA GLY A 108 8.15 -0.36 9.05
C GLY A 108 8.45 0.57 10.22
N ASN A 109 9.71 0.61 10.65
CA ASN A 109 10.20 1.54 11.65
C ASN A 109 11.38 2.32 11.07
N ASN A 110 11.39 3.65 11.26
CA ASN A 110 12.44 4.51 10.71
C ASN A 110 13.83 4.29 11.34
N PHE A 111 13.89 3.56 12.46
CA PHE A 111 15.15 3.15 13.09
C PHE A 111 15.67 1.79 12.62
N GLU A 112 14.86 1.04 11.87
CA GLU A 112 15.19 -0.30 11.41
C GLU A 112 15.42 -0.31 9.90
N SER A 113 16.27 -1.22 9.43
CA SER A 113 16.57 -1.40 8.01
C SER A 113 15.72 -2.46 7.32
N PHE A 114 14.73 -3.01 8.03
CA PHE A 114 13.87 -4.09 7.57
C PHE A 114 12.40 -3.83 7.92
N LEU A 115 11.52 -4.55 7.24
CA LEU A 115 10.09 -4.56 7.51
C LEU A 115 9.71 -5.83 8.27
N VAL A 116 8.62 -5.75 9.01
CA VAL A 116 7.95 -6.91 9.60
C VAL A 116 6.50 -6.96 9.12
N ALA A 117 5.89 -8.13 9.16
CA ALA A 117 4.50 -8.30 8.77
C ALA A 117 3.75 -9.22 9.73
N VAL A 118 2.47 -8.89 9.97
CA VAL A 118 1.50 -9.77 10.60
C VAL A 118 0.66 -10.40 9.49
N VAL A 119 0.68 -11.72 9.43
CA VAL A 119 -0.02 -12.49 8.40
C VAL A 119 -1.12 -13.30 9.05
N VAL A 120 -2.35 -13.17 8.54
CA VAL A 120 -3.46 -14.05 8.88
C VAL A 120 -3.58 -15.09 7.78
N PRO A 121 -3.32 -16.37 8.08
CA PRO A 121 -3.44 -17.42 7.08
C PRO A 121 -4.90 -17.66 6.69
N GLU A 122 -5.11 -18.10 5.45
CA GLU A 122 -6.42 -18.53 4.98
C GLU A 122 -6.80 -19.83 5.69
N ARG A 123 -7.92 -19.80 6.43
CA ARG A 123 -8.35 -20.91 7.28
C ARG A 123 -8.52 -22.18 6.47
N LYS A 124 -9.21 -22.09 5.33
CA LYS A 124 -9.47 -23.27 4.50
C LYS A 124 -8.17 -23.87 3.96
N ALA A 125 -7.25 -23.03 3.49
CA ALA A 125 -5.98 -23.46 2.94
C ALA A 125 -5.11 -24.18 3.99
N ILE A 126 -5.04 -23.65 5.21
CA ILE A 126 -4.33 -24.29 6.33
C ILE A 126 -4.98 -25.63 6.72
N GLU A 127 -6.31 -25.67 6.82
CA GLU A 127 -7.04 -26.88 7.23
C GLU A 127 -6.89 -27.99 6.19
N ASP A 128 -6.89 -27.65 4.90
CA ASP A 128 -6.68 -28.60 3.81
C ASP A 128 -5.22 -29.11 3.80
N TRP A 129 -4.24 -28.22 3.98
CA TRP A 129 -2.83 -28.61 4.17
C TRP A 129 -2.64 -29.54 5.38
N ALA A 130 -3.34 -29.27 6.49
CA ALA A 130 -3.27 -30.09 7.70
C ALA A 130 -3.80 -31.52 7.45
N LYS A 131 -4.91 -31.66 6.71
CA LYS A 131 -5.46 -32.98 6.33
C LYS A 131 -4.47 -33.79 5.50
N GLU A 132 -3.81 -33.17 4.52
CA GLU A 132 -2.79 -33.81 3.69
C GLU A 132 -1.59 -34.32 4.51
N HIS A 133 -1.28 -33.64 5.61
CA HIS A 133 -0.18 -33.99 6.52
C HIS A 133 -0.61 -34.83 7.73
N ASN A 134 -1.84 -35.35 7.73
CA ASN A 134 -2.44 -36.13 8.82
C ASN A 134 -2.45 -35.40 10.18
N LEU A 135 -2.60 -34.07 10.17
CA LEU A 135 -2.79 -33.25 11.35
C LEU A 135 -4.29 -33.04 11.59
N THR A 136 -4.73 -33.22 12.84
CA THR A 136 -6.13 -33.05 13.28
C THR A 136 -6.30 -31.87 14.24
N ASP A 137 -5.26 -31.04 14.33
CA ASP A 137 -5.22 -29.86 15.17
C ASP A 137 -6.28 -28.83 14.75
N ASP A 138 -6.79 -28.07 15.72
CA ASP A 138 -7.66 -26.93 15.46
C ASP A 138 -6.87 -25.78 14.81
N PHE A 139 -7.57 -24.85 14.15
CA PHE A 139 -6.96 -23.72 13.45
C PHE A 139 -5.96 -22.93 14.31
N LYS A 140 -6.24 -22.76 15.61
CA LYS A 140 -5.35 -22.03 16.52
C LYS A 140 -4.04 -22.80 16.77
N SER A 141 -4.12 -24.12 16.92
CA SER A 141 -2.94 -24.97 17.08
C SER A 141 -2.14 -25.05 15.78
N LEU A 142 -2.81 -25.11 14.62
CA LEU A 142 -2.16 -25.05 13.30
C LEU A 142 -1.39 -23.73 13.09
N CYS A 143 -1.91 -22.59 13.56
CA CYS A 143 -1.19 -21.31 13.49
C CYS A 143 0.10 -21.30 14.33
N ASN A 144 0.15 -22.08 15.42
CA ASN A 144 1.35 -22.22 16.24
C ASN A 144 2.31 -23.33 15.73
N ASN A 145 1.87 -24.15 14.78
CA ASN A 145 2.66 -25.25 14.23
C ASN A 145 3.81 -24.72 13.35
N LEU A 146 5.04 -25.08 13.69
CA LEU A 146 6.24 -24.63 12.98
C LEU A 146 6.27 -25.08 11.51
N LYS A 147 5.72 -26.25 11.17
CA LYS A 147 5.66 -26.74 9.78
C LYS A 147 4.67 -25.93 8.95
N ALA A 148 3.49 -25.63 9.50
CA ALA A 148 2.49 -24.79 8.84
C ALA A 148 3.02 -23.36 8.61
N ARG A 149 3.64 -22.77 9.63
CA ARG A 149 4.28 -21.45 9.54
C ARG A 149 5.37 -21.42 8.47
N LYS A 150 6.21 -22.46 8.42
CA LYS A 150 7.26 -22.59 7.39
C LYS A 150 6.66 -22.70 5.99
N HIS A 151 5.63 -23.52 5.81
CA HIS A 151 4.95 -23.67 4.52
C HIS A 151 4.40 -22.33 4.00
N ILE A 152 3.73 -21.56 4.86
CA ILE A 152 3.23 -20.23 4.49
C ILE A 152 4.37 -19.27 4.17
N LEU A 153 5.42 -19.26 4.98
CA LEU A 153 6.58 -18.40 4.76
C LEU A 153 7.27 -18.70 3.42
N ASP A 154 7.44 -19.99 3.09
CA ASP A 154 8.03 -20.43 1.83
C ASP A 154 7.19 -19.96 0.62
N GLU A 155 5.86 -20.05 0.71
CA GLU A 155 4.97 -19.57 -0.36
C GLU A 155 4.92 -18.04 -0.48
N LEU A 156 5.01 -17.32 0.65
CA LEU A 156 5.18 -15.87 0.63
C LEU A 156 6.51 -15.50 -0.04
N ASN A 157 7.60 -16.18 0.27
CA ASN A 157 8.90 -15.96 -0.38
C ASN A 157 8.81 -16.21 -1.90
N ASN A 158 8.13 -17.29 -2.32
CA ASN A 158 7.87 -17.56 -3.74
C ASN A 158 7.06 -16.44 -4.41
N THR A 159 6.02 -15.97 -3.74
CA THR A 159 5.17 -14.87 -4.23
C THR A 159 5.97 -13.58 -4.39
N GLY A 160 6.84 -13.25 -3.42
CA GLY A 160 7.74 -12.11 -3.48
C GLY A 160 8.71 -12.19 -4.66
N GLN A 161 9.36 -13.35 -4.87
CA GLN A 161 10.29 -13.55 -5.98
C GLN A 161 9.62 -13.44 -7.36
N LYS A 162 8.39 -13.95 -7.50
CA LYS A 162 7.60 -13.80 -8.74
C LYS A 162 7.36 -12.33 -9.08
N HIS A 163 7.07 -11.50 -8.08
CA HIS A 163 6.78 -10.08 -8.25
C HIS A 163 8.01 -9.16 -8.26
N GLN A 164 9.22 -9.71 -8.07
CA GLN A 164 10.49 -8.99 -8.14
C GLN A 164 11.00 -8.84 -9.59
N ARG A 165 10.44 -9.60 -10.54
CA ARG A 165 10.89 -9.69 -11.94
C ARG A 165 10.07 -8.86 -12.94
N ILE A 166 9.30 -7.87 -12.48
CA ILE A 166 8.53 -6.96 -13.35
C ILE A 166 8.91 -5.52 -13.01
#